data_AF-A0A7W7NZS0-F1
#
_entry.id   AF-A0A7W7NZS0-F1
#
_cell.length_a   1.000
_cell.length_b   1.000
_cell.length_c   1.000
_cell.angle_alpha   90.00
_cell.angle_beta   90.00
_cell.angle_gamma   90.00
#
_symmetry.space_group_name_H-M   'P 1'
#
loop_
_entity.id
_entity.type
_entity.pdbx_description
1 polymer ?
#
loop_
_entity_poly.entity_id
_entity_poly.type
_entity_poly.pdbx_seq_one_letter_code
_entity_poly.pdbx_strand_id
1 'polypeptide(L)'
;MLAKGSQIQLKALASGFEYGKYIFSGNRRGYVWGPSEVVLFMNSIIKGNHLGTIEVWRPADADLPRLMLMKPRHLGALGMAKGTIRPQMMIMDGYNRLATLAWALSHKPAKIEYSPQELAVWRSGMTLVFDESGEFRWCEESTVQDELCLPATLMNPGDGTKLPNRAMTYIRIRQKDDWENIEPARIDTFRKACHEAAHRLYEAKASMNTYFNGEEVEVLTTMHLNQTAGVKDNYLDAMSLAAIRLA
;
A
#
# COMPACT_ATOMS: atom_id res chain seq x y z
N MET A 1 21.90 -20.77 -9.21
CA MET A 1 20.83 -20.24 -10.09
C MET A 1 19.85 -19.56 -9.14
N LEU A 2 19.80 -18.23 -9.10
CA LEU A 2 18.96 -17.50 -8.13
C LEU A 2 17.50 -17.61 -8.57
N ALA A 3 16.64 -18.16 -7.73
CA ALA A 3 15.20 -18.22 -7.98
C ALA A 3 14.68 -16.80 -8.21
N LYS A 4 13.95 -16.61 -9.30
CA LYS A 4 13.47 -15.28 -9.70
C LYS A 4 12.22 -14.99 -8.89
N GLY A 5 12.36 -14.19 -7.83
CA GLY A 5 11.21 -13.68 -7.07
C GLY A 5 10.18 -13.08 -8.01
N SER A 6 8.91 -13.45 -7.83
CA SER A 6 7.83 -12.93 -8.68
C SER A 6 7.61 -11.44 -8.37
N GLN A 7 7.43 -10.60 -9.39
CA GLN A 7 7.10 -9.20 -9.13
C GLN A 7 5.60 -9.07 -8.85
N ILE A 8 5.27 -8.39 -7.75
CA ILE A 8 3.89 -8.07 -7.39
C ILE A 8 3.73 -6.56 -7.24
N GLN A 9 2.63 -6.03 -7.76
CA GLN A 9 2.25 -4.63 -7.54
C GLN A 9 1.83 -4.45 -6.08
N LEU A 10 2.26 -3.34 -5.46
CA LEU A 10 1.88 -3.01 -4.08
C LEU A 10 0.38 -2.99 -3.85
N LYS A 11 -0.36 -2.52 -4.84
CA LYS A 11 -1.81 -2.48 -4.78
C LYS A 11 -2.41 -3.89 -4.70
N ALA A 12 -1.90 -4.84 -5.49
CA ALA A 12 -2.37 -6.22 -5.43
C ALA A 12 -2.10 -6.84 -4.04
N LEU A 13 -0.98 -6.49 -3.40
CA LEU A 13 -0.70 -6.85 -2.02
C LEU A 13 -1.70 -6.21 -1.05
N ALA A 14 -1.90 -4.90 -1.11
CA ALA A 14 -2.83 -4.17 -0.25
C ALA A 14 -4.27 -4.69 -0.38
N SER A 15 -4.77 -4.88 -1.60
CA SER A 15 -6.09 -5.49 -1.82
C SER A 15 -6.16 -6.91 -1.28
N GLY A 16 -5.11 -7.73 -1.44
CA GLY A 16 -5.10 -9.06 -0.85
C GLY A 16 -5.18 -9.04 0.68
N PHE A 17 -4.66 -8.01 1.35
CA PHE A 17 -4.87 -7.82 2.79
C PHE A 17 -6.30 -7.42 3.12
N GLU A 18 -6.86 -6.47 2.39
CA GLU A 18 -8.25 -6.02 2.57
C GLU A 18 -9.25 -7.16 2.39
N TYR A 19 -8.98 -8.10 1.48
CA TYR A 19 -9.80 -9.29 1.25
C TYR A 19 -9.42 -10.49 2.15
N GLY A 20 -8.44 -10.33 3.04
CA GLY A 20 -8.03 -11.40 3.97
C GLY A 20 -7.31 -12.58 3.31
N LYS A 21 -6.71 -12.40 2.12
CA LYS A 21 -5.85 -13.39 1.46
C LYS A 21 -4.48 -13.53 2.15
N TYR A 22 -3.97 -12.41 2.67
CA TYR A 22 -2.72 -12.33 3.41
C TYR A 22 -2.98 -12.12 4.90
N ILE A 23 -2.20 -12.81 5.73
CA ILE A 23 -2.07 -12.52 7.16
C ILE A 23 -0.61 -12.27 7.47
N PHE A 24 -0.29 -11.65 8.60
CA PHE A 24 1.10 -11.59 9.04
C PHE A 24 1.41 -12.68 10.06
N SER A 25 2.69 -13.04 10.13
CA SER A 25 3.16 -13.91 11.20
C SER A 25 2.86 -13.32 12.57
N GLY A 26 2.51 -14.18 13.52
CA GLY A 26 2.31 -13.77 14.90
C GLY A 26 3.60 -13.19 15.50
N ASN A 27 4.77 -13.71 15.16
CA ASN A 27 6.02 -13.30 15.79
C ASN A 27 6.62 -12.00 15.24
N ARG A 28 5.84 -11.24 14.46
CA ARG A 28 6.28 -9.93 13.94
C ARG A 28 6.54 -8.93 15.06
N ARG A 29 7.55 -8.09 14.85
CA ARG A 29 7.69 -6.83 15.59
C ARG A 29 6.55 -5.89 15.17
N GLY A 30 6.12 -5.02 16.08
CA GLY A 30 5.18 -3.95 15.77
C GLY A 30 5.74 -2.97 14.74
N TYR A 31 4.96 -1.96 14.40
CA TYR A 31 5.44 -0.87 13.53
C TYR A 31 6.58 -0.13 14.25
N VAL A 32 7.71 0.08 13.57
CA VAL A 32 8.91 0.68 14.17
C VAL A 32 9.49 1.83 13.36
N TRP A 33 8.94 2.14 12.19
CA TRP A 33 9.44 3.25 11.38
C TRP A 33 9.06 4.59 12.00
N GLY A 34 9.98 5.55 11.94
CA GLY A 34 9.75 6.94 12.31
C GLY A 34 9.42 7.81 11.08
N PRO A 35 9.23 9.12 11.30
CA PRO A 35 8.90 10.06 10.23
C PRO A 35 9.92 10.07 9.08
N SER A 36 11.21 9.96 9.40
CA SER A 36 12.31 9.92 8.43
C SER A 36 12.27 8.71 7.51
N GLU A 37 12.05 7.52 8.06
CA GLU A 37 11.97 6.28 7.30
C GLU A 37 10.77 6.30 6.36
N VAL A 38 9.63 6.85 6.82
CA VAL A 38 8.44 7.03 5.98
C VAL A 38 8.75 7.92 4.79
N VAL A 39 9.37 9.09 5.01
CA VAL A 39 9.73 10.02 3.93
C VAL A 39 10.71 9.38 2.95
N LEU A 40 11.79 8.77 3.45
CA LEU A 40 12.78 8.09 2.62
C LEU A 40 12.14 7.00 1.76
N PHE A 41 11.26 6.20 2.37
CA PHE A 41 10.55 5.14 1.67
C PHE A 41 9.64 5.71 0.58
N MET A 42 8.78 6.68 0.89
CA MET A 42 7.84 7.26 -0.07
C MET A 42 8.59 7.96 -1.23
N ASN A 43 9.67 8.69 -0.92
CA ASN A 43 10.53 9.31 -1.93
C ASN A 43 11.26 8.29 -2.81
N SER A 44 11.65 7.14 -2.24
CA SER A 44 12.21 6.04 -3.01
C SER A 44 11.21 5.51 -4.05
N ILE A 45 9.92 5.43 -3.72
CA ILE A 45 8.88 4.96 -4.66
C ILE A 45 8.75 5.88 -5.86
N ILE A 46 8.60 7.19 -5.62
CA ILE A 46 8.41 8.17 -6.70
C ILE A 46 9.66 8.34 -7.56
N LYS A 47 10.85 8.07 -7.02
CA LYS A 47 12.11 7.98 -7.78
C LYS A 47 12.20 6.71 -8.64
N GLY A 48 11.21 5.81 -8.56
CA GLY A 48 11.14 4.59 -9.37
C GLY A 48 12.00 3.45 -8.82
N ASN A 49 12.46 3.55 -7.58
CA ASN A 49 13.28 2.51 -6.98
C ASN A 49 12.44 1.27 -6.64
N HIS A 50 13.10 0.12 -6.63
CA HIS A 50 12.48 -1.10 -6.18
C HIS A 50 12.22 -1.08 -4.66
N LEU A 51 11.03 -1.50 -4.24
CA LEU A 51 10.59 -1.53 -2.84
C LEU A 51 11.21 -2.64 -1.99
N GLY A 52 12.16 -3.38 -2.57
CA GLY A 52 12.76 -4.58 -2.00
C GLY A 52 11.84 -5.80 -2.07
N THR A 53 12.17 -6.78 -1.22
CA THR A 53 11.55 -8.11 -1.21
C THR A 53 10.53 -8.23 -0.09
N ILE A 54 9.39 -8.85 -0.36
CA ILE A 54 8.36 -9.24 0.60
C ILE A 54 8.41 -10.76 0.66
N GLU A 55 8.63 -11.28 1.86
CA GLU A 55 8.67 -12.71 2.10
C GLU A 55 7.28 -13.20 2.49
N VAL A 56 6.82 -14.23 1.78
CA VAL A 56 5.51 -14.84 2.00
C VAL A 56 5.68 -16.34 2.17
N TRP A 57 5.02 -16.89 3.17
CA TRP A 57 4.96 -18.33 3.41
C TRP A 57 3.57 -18.85 3.04
N ARG A 58 3.54 -19.88 2.22
CA ARG A 58 2.33 -20.62 1.85
C ARG A 58 2.41 -22.03 2.44
N PRO A 59 1.71 -22.30 3.55
CA PRO A 59 1.66 -23.66 4.08
C PRO A 59 0.84 -24.59 3.17
N ALA A 60 1.25 -25.85 3.06
CA ALA A 60 0.47 -26.89 2.41
C ALA A 60 -0.80 -27.24 3.23
N ASP A 61 -0.63 -27.44 4.55
CA ASP A 61 -1.65 -28.05 5.42
C ASP A 61 -1.96 -27.23 6.68
N ALA A 62 -1.46 -26.00 6.81
CA ALA A 62 -1.70 -25.21 8.02
C ALA A 62 -3.07 -24.53 7.99
N ASP A 63 -3.82 -24.69 9.08
CA ASP A 63 -5.02 -23.90 9.37
C ASP A 63 -4.59 -22.46 9.73
N LEU A 64 -4.26 -21.68 8.69
CA LEU A 64 -3.92 -20.26 8.82
C LEU A 64 -5.02 -19.45 9.57
N PRO A 65 -6.33 -19.71 9.41
CA PRO A 65 -7.36 -19.13 10.26
C PRO A 65 -7.14 -19.33 11.77
N ARG A 66 -6.69 -20.51 12.22
CA ARG A 66 -6.33 -20.73 13.64
C ARG A 66 -5.14 -19.89 14.07
N LEU A 67 -4.13 -19.73 13.22
CA LEU A 67 -2.94 -18.91 13.51
C LEU A 67 -3.26 -17.41 13.63
N MET A 68 -4.33 -16.93 12.98
CA MET A 68 -4.79 -15.54 13.09
C MET A 68 -5.33 -15.14 14.46
N LEU A 69 -5.81 -16.11 15.26
CA LEU A 69 -6.50 -15.79 16.52
C LEU A 69 -5.58 -15.21 17.58
N MET A 70 -4.26 -15.29 17.39
CA MET A 70 -3.30 -15.03 18.47
C MET A 70 -2.77 -13.60 18.56
N LYS A 71 -2.79 -12.75 17.51
CA LYS A 71 -2.02 -11.47 17.47
C LYS A 71 -2.62 -10.37 16.54
N PRO A 72 -2.07 -9.12 16.50
CA PRO A 72 -2.79 -7.94 15.98
C PRO A 72 -3.30 -8.13 14.55
N ARG A 73 -4.56 -7.72 14.36
CA ARG A 73 -5.44 -8.04 13.22
C ARG A 73 -5.50 -6.95 12.14
N HIS A 74 -4.52 -6.05 12.06
CA HIS A 74 -4.54 -4.92 11.12
C HIS A 74 -3.18 -4.69 10.44
N LEU A 75 -3.24 -4.05 9.26
CA LEU A 75 -2.11 -3.62 8.46
C LEU A 75 -2.08 -2.10 8.38
N GLY A 76 -1.27 -1.46 9.22
CA GLY A 76 -1.28 0.00 9.33
C GLY A 76 -2.72 0.51 9.52
N ALA A 77 -3.16 1.44 8.65
CA ALA A 77 -4.53 1.98 8.64
C ALA A 77 -5.63 0.99 8.23
N LEU A 78 -5.30 -0.17 7.65
CA LEU A 78 -6.27 -1.13 7.14
C LEU A 78 -6.67 -2.12 8.24
N GLY A 79 -7.97 -2.13 8.56
CA GLY A 79 -8.57 -3.17 9.37
C GLY A 79 -8.73 -4.48 8.58
N MET A 80 -8.99 -5.58 9.29
CA MET A 80 -9.29 -6.87 8.67
C MET A 80 -10.56 -6.83 7.82
N ALA A 81 -10.61 -7.67 6.79
CA ALA A 81 -11.79 -7.93 5.99
C ALA A 81 -13.03 -8.21 6.88
N LYS A 82 -14.16 -7.59 6.55
CA LYS A 82 -15.45 -7.93 7.16
C LYS A 82 -15.95 -9.24 6.52
N GLY A 83 -15.85 -10.37 7.22
CA GLY A 83 -16.38 -11.66 6.76
C GLY A 83 -15.53 -12.86 7.15
N THR A 84 -15.83 -14.04 6.59
CA THR A 84 -15.07 -15.27 6.81
C THR A 84 -13.71 -15.16 6.12
N ILE A 85 -12.64 -14.96 6.90
CA ILE A 85 -11.28 -14.84 6.39
C ILE A 85 -10.71 -16.23 6.11
N ARG A 86 -10.26 -16.46 4.88
CA ARG A 86 -9.57 -17.67 4.44
C ARG A 86 -8.20 -17.28 3.89
N PRO A 87 -7.25 -16.98 4.79
CA PRO A 87 -5.92 -16.58 4.37
C PRO A 87 -5.23 -17.74 3.67
N GLN A 88 -4.55 -17.43 2.58
CA GLN A 88 -3.84 -18.39 1.75
C GLN A 88 -2.33 -18.31 1.96
N MET A 89 -1.85 -17.16 2.45
CA MET A 89 -0.45 -16.85 2.59
C MET A 89 -0.20 -16.02 3.86
N MET A 90 0.98 -16.22 4.46
CA MET A 90 1.46 -15.49 5.61
C MET A 90 2.65 -14.62 5.22
N ILE A 91 2.57 -13.33 5.48
CA ILE A 91 3.67 -12.39 5.27
C ILE A 91 4.63 -12.51 6.45
N MET A 92 5.87 -12.83 6.12
CA MET A 92 6.99 -13.04 7.04
C MET A 92 7.81 -11.77 7.23
N ASP A 93 8.02 -11.02 6.14
CA ASP A 93 8.70 -9.72 6.14
C ASP A 93 8.00 -8.69 5.25
N GLY A 94 8.28 -7.40 5.48
CA GLY A 94 7.73 -6.28 4.70
C GLY A 94 6.61 -5.52 5.41
N TYR A 95 6.35 -5.83 6.68
CA TYR A 95 5.26 -5.21 7.45
C TYR A 95 5.34 -3.67 7.48
N ASN A 96 6.50 -3.07 7.82
CA ASN A 96 6.60 -1.60 7.89
C ASN A 96 6.36 -0.93 6.53
N ARG A 97 6.83 -1.54 5.43
CA ARG A 97 6.61 -1.03 4.06
C ARG A 97 5.13 -1.04 3.72
N LEU A 98 4.47 -2.18 3.93
CA LEU A 98 3.05 -2.36 3.66
C LEU A 98 2.17 -1.49 4.57
N ALA A 99 2.51 -1.39 5.86
CA ALA A 99 1.80 -0.56 6.83
C ALA A 99 1.95 0.92 6.48
N THR A 100 3.14 1.36 6.07
CA THR A 100 3.39 2.74 5.65
C THR A 100 2.55 3.11 4.42
N LEU A 101 2.45 2.22 3.43
CA LEU A 101 1.57 2.43 2.28
C LEU A 101 0.10 2.50 2.66
N ALA A 102 -0.34 1.55 3.48
CA ALA A 102 -1.69 1.51 4.02
C ALA A 102 -2.02 2.83 4.73
N TRP A 103 -1.10 3.34 5.55
CA TRP A 103 -1.24 4.61 6.24
C TRP A 103 -1.24 5.81 5.30
N ALA A 104 -0.23 5.92 4.44
CA ALA A 104 -0.05 7.07 3.56
C ALA A 104 -1.18 7.22 2.54
N LEU A 105 -1.78 6.12 2.07
CA LEU A 105 -2.74 6.12 0.96
C LEU A 105 -4.19 5.88 1.41
N SER A 106 -4.44 5.57 2.69
CA SER A 106 -5.79 5.39 3.21
C SER A 106 -6.42 6.71 3.60
N HIS A 107 -7.55 7.04 2.97
CA HIS A 107 -8.36 8.20 3.35
C HIS A 107 -9.23 7.94 4.59
N LYS A 108 -9.45 6.67 4.93
CA LYS A 108 -10.36 6.25 6.00
C LYS A 108 -9.69 5.15 6.81
N PRO A 109 -8.80 5.52 7.75
CA PRO A 109 -8.21 4.54 8.64
C PRO A 109 -9.33 3.80 9.37
N ALA A 110 -9.20 2.48 9.45
CA ALA A 110 -10.12 1.65 10.21
C ALA A 110 -10.09 2.05 11.69
N LYS A 111 -11.18 1.78 12.41
CA LYS A 111 -11.18 1.90 13.87
C LYS A 111 -10.40 0.73 14.45
N ILE A 112 -9.12 0.96 14.71
CA ILE A 112 -8.16 -0.01 15.22
C ILE A 112 -7.45 0.57 16.44
N GLU A 113 -6.90 -0.31 17.27
CA GLU A 113 -5.96 0.08 18.31
C GLU A 113 -4.59 0.35 17.67
N TYR A 114 -3.98 1.47 18.02
CA TYR A 114 -2.71 1.91 17.45
C TYR A 114 -1.56 1.52 18.37
N SER A 115 -0.46 1.07 17.78
CA SER A 115 0.79 0.97 18.54
C SER A 115 1.32 2.37 18.91
N PRO A 116 2.13 2.49 19.98
CA PRO A 116 2.73 3.78 20.36
C PRO A 116 3.51 4.44 19.22
N GLN A 117 4.21 3.64 18.40
CA GLN A 117 4.93 4.16 17.24
C GLN A 117 3.98 4.65 16.14
N GLU A 118 2.88 3.95 15.88
CA GLU A 118 1.89 4.43 14.91
C GLU A 118 1.24 5.74 15.34
N LEU A 119 0.98 5.90 16.65
CA LEU A 119 0.51 7.17 17.19
C LEU A 119 1.54 8.28 16.99
N ALA A 120 2.80 8.01 17.31
CA ALA A 120 3.88 8.99 17.20
C ALA A 120 4.15 9.44 15.75
N VAL A 121 3.87 8.60 14.75
CA VAL A 121 4.08 8.96 13.34
C VAL A 121 2.80 9.49 12.69
N TRP A 122 1.72 8.72 12.75
CA TRP A 122 0.52 8.95 11.95
C TRP A 122 -0.57 9.74 12.69
N ARG A 123 -0.39 9.99 14.00
CA ARG A 123 -1.31 10.77 14.85
C ARG A 123 -0.58 11.87 15.64
N SER A 124 0.55 12.34 15.11
CA SER A 124 1.37 13.40 15.70
C SER A 124 0.81 14.82 15.53
N GLY A 125 -0.26 14.99 14.75
CA GLY A 125 -0.72 16.30 14.26
C GLY A 125 0.01 16.78 13.00
N MET A 126 0.94 15.96 12.48
CA MET A 126 1.62 16.19 11.21
C MET A 126 0.90 15.46 10.08
N THR A 127 0.86 16.09 8.91
CA THR A 127 0.40 15.49 7.66
C THR A 127 1.58 15.18 6.75
N LEU A 128 1.61 13.97 6.22
CA LEU A 128 2.52 13.62 5.13
C LEU A 128 1.98 14.21 3.83
N VAL A 129 2.75 15.12 3.22
CA VAL A 129 2.39 15.82 1.98
C VAL A 129 3.44 15.57 0.91
N PHE A 130 3.03 15.63 -0.35
CA PHE A 130 3.90 15.78 -1.51
C PHE A 130 3.91 17.26 -1.90
N ASP A 131 5.08 17.88 -1.98
CA ASP A 131 5.20 19.33 -2.17
C ASP A 131 5.71 19.72 -3.57
N GLU A 132 5.86 21.03 -3.78
CA GLU A 132 6.34 21.59 -5.04
C GLU A 132 7.79 21.22 -5.42
N SER A 133 8.60 20.76 -4.46
CA SER A 133 9.94 20.24 -4.74
C SER A 133 9.90 18.86 -5.41
N GLY A 134 8.72 18.23 -5.44
CA GLY A 134 8.53 16.89 -5.98
C GLY A 134 8.90 15.79 -4.98
N GLU A 135 8.90 16.10 -3.68
CA GLU A 135 9.23 15.15 -2.62
C GLU A 135 8.11 15.09 -1.56
N PHE A 136 8.07 13.96 -0.86
CA PHE A 136 7.28 13.79 0.35
C PHE A 136 8.00 14.39 1.55
N ARG A 137 7.24 15.06 2.42
CA ARG A 137 7.69 15.51 3.73
C ARG A 137 6.53 15.59 4.72
N TRP A 138 6.87 15.71 6.00
CA TRP A 138 5.91 16.01 7.04
C TRP A 138 5.71 17.53 7.15
N CYS A 139 4.46 17.95 7.31
CA CYS A 139 4.05 19.34 7.45
C CYS A 139 3.01 19.44 8.56
N GLU A 140 2.97 20.54 9.31
CA GLU A 140 1.91 20.76 10.32
C GLU A 140 0.56 20.90 9.62
N GLU A 141 -0.51 20.34 10.17
CA GLU A 141 -1.84 20.41 9.56
C GLU A 141 -2.31 21.85 9.25
N SER A 142 -1.90 22.81 10.08
CA SER A 142 -2.18 24.24 9.88
C SER A 142 -1.47 24.82 8.66
N THR A 143 -0.24 24.41 8.37
CA THR A 143 0.58 24.98 7.29
C THR A 143 0.32 24.33 5.93
N VAL A 144 -0.30 23.14 5.90
CA VAL A 144 -0.78 22.52 4.66
C VAL A 144 -1.69 23.48 3.87
N GLN A 145 -2.38 24.39 4.58
CA GLN A 145 -3.28 25.36 3.97
C GLN A 145 -2.61 26.57 3.31
N ASP A 146 -1.31 26.76 3.48
CA ASP A 146 -0.60 27.91 2.89
C ASP A 146 0.43 27.50 1.83
N GLU A 147 0.76 26.21 1.78
CA GLU A 147 1.82 25.69 0.92
C GLU A 147 1.26 25.00 -0.34
N LEU A 148 2.04 25.05 -1.43
CA LEU A 148 1.78 24.30 -2.66
C LEU A 148 2.12 22.82 -2.45
N CYS A 149 1.22 22.11 -1.78
CA CYS A 149 1.38 20.71 -1.42
C CYS A 149 0.07 19.92 -1.53
N LEU A 150 0.18 18.59 -1.57
CA LEU A 150 -0.93 17.65 -1.68
C LEU A 150 -0.77 16.56 -0.61
N PRO A 151 -1.75 16.37 0.29
CA PRO A 151 -1.74 15.26 1.23
C PRO A 151 -1.57 13.91 0.53
N ALA A 152 -0.65 13.08 1.05
CA ALA A 152 -0.33 11.77 0.48
C ALA A 152 -1.56 10.86 0.35
N THR A 153 -2.53 11.02 1.26
CA THR A 153 -3.79 10.27 1.24
C THR A 153 -4.54 10.49 -0.06
N LEU A 154 -4.54 11.71 -0.60
CA LEU A 154 -5.20 12.07 -1.85
C LEU A 154 -4.48 11.54 -3.11
N MET A 155 -3.23 11.07 -2.97
CA MET A 155 -2.44 10.56 -4.10
C MET A 155 -2.74 9.10 -4.45
N ASN A 156 -3.58 8.41 -3.69
CA ASN A 156 -3.92 7.02 -3.93
C ASN A 156 -4.65 6.84 -5.28
N PRO A 157 -3.97 6.33 -6.32
CA PRO A 157 -4.47 6.35 -7.69
C PRO A 157 -5.62 5.34 -7.93
N GLY A 158 -5.97 4.53 -6.93
CA GLY A 158 -7.05 3.55 -7.02
C GLY A 158 -6.80 2.55 -8.16
N ASP A 159 -7.73 2.45 -9.11
CA ASP A 159 -7.66 1.56 -10.28
C ASP A 159 -7.03 2.20 -11.53
N GLY A 160 -6.60 3.46 -11.44
CA GLY A 160 -6.05 4.18 -12.58
C GLY A 160 -4.59 4.54 -12.42
N THR A 161 -4.00 5.05 -13.50
CA THR A 161 -2.66 5.69 -13.49
C THR A 161 -2.74 7.22 -13.34
N LYS A 162 -3.96 7.75 -13.26
CA LYS A 162 -4.23 9.19 -13.17
C LYS A 162 -4.33 9.61 -11.72
N LEU A 163 -3.99 10.87 -11.47
CA LEU A 163 -4.24 11.51 -10.19
C LEU A 163 -5.75 11.41 -9.88
N PRO A 164 -6.15 10.98 -8.67
CA PRO A 164 -7.56 10.80 -8.34
C PRO A 164 -8.37 12.08 -8.50
N ASN A 165 -9.64 11.95 -8.86
CA ASN A 165 -10.57 13.09 -8.93
C ASN A 165 -10.58 13.91 -7.64
N ARG A 166 -10.42 13.26 -6.47
CA ARG A 166 -10.34 13.95 -5.17
C ARG A 166 -9.11 14.86 -5.05
N ALA A 167 -7.94 14.42 -5.50
CA ALA A 167 -6.74 15.26 -5.54
C ALA A 167 -6.91 16.41 -6.54
N MET A 168 -7.51 16.16 -7.70
CA MET A 168 -7.81 17.22 -8.67
C MET A 168 -8.80 18.26 -8.13
N THR A 169 -9.85 17.80 -7.44
CA THR A 169 -10.82 18.67 -6.75
C THR A 169 -10.12 19.49 -5.66
N TYR A 170 -9.25 18.86 -4.87
CA TYR A 170 -8.46 19.53 -3.85
C TYR A 170 -7.61 20.64 -4.48
N ILE A 171 -6.77 20.34 -5.47
CA ILE A 171 -5.93 21.32 -6.17
C ILE A 171 -6.77 22.47 -6.72
N ARG A 172 -7.94 22.20 -7.30
CA ARG A 172 -8.81 23.24 -7.86
C ARG A 172 -9.40 24.16 -6.80
N ILE A 173 -9.83 23.63 -5.66
CA ILE A 173 -10.35 24.42 -4.53
C ILE A 173 -9.23 25.31 -3.99
N ARG A 174 -8.07 24.72 -3.73
CA ARG A 174 -6.89 25.41 -3.22
C ARG A 174 -6.40 26.50 -4.16
N GLN A 175 -6.40 26.24 -5.46
CA GLN A 175 -6.06 27.25 -6.48
C GLN A 175 -6.97 28.48 -6.43
N LYS A 176 -8.24 28.31 -6.08
CA LYS A 176 -9.20 29.41 -6.01
C LYS A 176 -9.10 30.17 -4.69
N ASP A 177 -8.94 29.45 -3.58
CA ASP A 177 -9.14 30.03 -2.25
C ASP A 177 -7.81 30.41 -1.58
N ASP A 178 -6.72 29.69 -1.84
CA ASP A 178 -5.48 29.77 -1.04
C ASP A 178 -4.23 30.06 -1.89
N TRP A 179 -4.23 29.65 -3.15
CA TRP A 179 -3.09 29.82 -4.07
C TRP A 179 -3.36 30.88 -5.15
N GLU A 180 -4.29 31.81 -4.91
CA GLU A 180 -4.64 32.88 -5.86
C GLU A 180 -3.43 33.74 -6.28
N ASN A 181 -2.46 33.88 -5.36
CA ASN A 181 -1.25 34.67 -5.55
C ASN A 181 -0.06 33.85 -6.07
N ILE A 182 -0.23 32.54 -6.28
CA ILE A 182 0.82 31.68 -6.84
C ILE A 182 0.73 31.73 -8.36
N GLU A 183 1.87 31.88 -9.02
CA GLU A 183 1.97 31.91 -10.48
C GLU A 183 1.33 30.64 -11.11
N PRO A 184 0.41 30.78 -12.09
CA PRO A 184 -0.27 29.64 -12.72
C PRO A 184 0.69 28.58 -13.28
N ALA A 185 1.84 29.00 -13.82
CA ALA A 185 2.85 28.09 -14.36
C ALA A 185 3.47 27.19 -13.27
N ARG A 186 3.63 27.69 -12.04
CA ARG A 186 4.10 26.90 -10.89
C ARG A 186 3.05 25.87 -10.48
N ILE A 187 1.77 26.26 -10.43
CA ILE A 187 0.67 25.34 -10.12
C ILE A 187 0.57 24.22 -11.16
N ASP A 188 0.72 24.54 -12.46
CA ASP A 188 0.72 23.55 -13.53
C ASP A 188 1.91 22.59 -13.44
N THR A 189 3.09 23.10 -13.07
CA THR A 189 4.28 22.26 -12.83
C THR A 189 4.06 21.31 -11.66
N PHE A 190 3.55 21.82 -10.54
CA PHE A 190 3.20 21.01 -9.37
C PHE A 190 2.15 19.93 -9.70
N ARG A 191 1.11 20.29 -10.46
CA ARG A 191 0.09 19.33 -10.91
C ARG A 191 0.68 18.20 -11.75
N LYS A 192 1.60 18.50 -12.67
CA LYS A 192 2.31 17.49 -13.46
C LYS A 192 3.14 16.57 -12.55
N ALA A 193 3.88 17.13 -11.59
CA ALA A 193 4.65 16.35 -10.62
C ALA A 193 3.74 15.42 -9.78
N CYS A 194 2.57 15.89 -9.35
CA CYS A 194 1.58 15.07 -8.64
C CYS A 194 1.09 13.89 -9.51
N HIS A 195 0.84 14.12 -10.80
CA HIS A 195 0.45 13.06 -11.74
C HIS A 195 1.53 11.99 -11.90
N GLU A 196 2.78 12.42 -12.08
CA GLU A 196 3.92 11.51 -12.21
C GLU A 196 4.14 10.70 -10.93
N ALA A 197 4.07 11.35 -9.77
CA ALA A 197 4.19 10.68 -8.48
C ALA A 197 3.06 9.66 -8.25
N ALA A 198 1.80 10.00 -8.57
CA ALA A 198 0.69 9.06 -8.49
C ALA A 198 0.85 7.86 -9.45
N HIS A 199 1.38 8.10 -10.65
CA HIS A 199 1.71 7.04 -11.59
C HIS A 199 2.79 6.10 -11.04
N ARG A 200 3.86 6.65 -10.46
CA ARG A 200 4.93 5.87 -9.84
C ARG A 200 4.44 5.05 -8.66
N LEU A 201 3.57 5.62 -7.82
CA LEU A 201 2.91 4.89 -6.73
C LEU A 201 2.05 3.72 -7.24
N TYR A 202 1.34 3.92 -8.35
CA TYR A 202 0.54 2.86 -9.00
C TYR A 202 1.41 1.72 -9.54
N GLU A 203 2.51 2.07 -10.22
CA GLU A 203 3.40 1.10 -10.86
C GLU A 203 4.39 0.43 -9.92
N ALA A 204 4.44 0.87 -8.67
CA ALA A 204 5.40 0.42 -7.68
C ALA A 204 5.27 -1.10 -7.42
N LYS A 205 6.39 -1.80 -7.60
CA LYS A 205 6.50 -3.27 -7.48
C LYS A 205 7.46 -3.67 -6.36
N ALA A 206 7.09 -4.74 -5.68
CA ALA A 206 7.95 -5.46 -4.75
C ALA A 206 8.31 -6.84 -5.34
N SER A 207 9.49 -7.35 -4.99
CA SER A 207 9.84 -8.73 -5.27
C SER A 207 9.13 -9.58 -4.23
N MET A 208 8.49 -10.67 -4.64
CA MET A 208 7.75 -11.54 -3.75
C MET A 208 8.38 -12.94 -3.77
N ASN A 209 9.04 -13.28 -2.67
CA ASN A 209 9.64 -14.58 -2.47
C ASN A 209 8.64 -15.44 -1.71
N THR A 210 8.24 -16.55 -2.32
CA THR A 210 7.25 -17.46 -1.73
C THR A 210 7.94 -18.72 -1.24
N TYR A 211 7.73 -19.05 0.03
CA TYR A 211 8.22 -20.26 0.65
C TYR A 211 7.07 -21.25 0.81
N PHE A 212 7.27 -22.49 0.36
CA PHE A 212 6.33 -23.60 0.51
C PHE A 212 6.98 -24.65 1.41
N ASN A 213 6.35 -25.00 2.54
CA ASN A 213 6.89 -25.97 3.51
C ASN A 213 8.35 -25.72 3.96
N GLY A 214 8.84 -24.47 3.89
CA GLY A 214 10.21 -24.11 4.25
C GLY A 214 11.21 -24.12 3.08
N GLU A 215 10.78 -24.54 1.90
CA GLU A 215 11.56 -24.46 0.65
C GLU A 215 11.12 -23.24 -0.17
N GLU A 216 12.07 -22.55 -0.80
CA GLU A 216 11.76 -21.44 -1.69
C GLU A 216 11.21 -21.98 -3.02
N VAL A 217 10.07 -21.45 -3.47
CA VAL A 217 9.40 -21.89 -4.70
C VAL A 217 9.14 -20.70 -5.61
N GLU A 218 9.48 -20.84 -6.89
CA GLU A 218 9.13 -19.85 -7.90
C GLU A 218 7.62 -19.93 -8.22
N VAL A 219 6.87 -18.92 -7.80
CA VAL A 219 5.44 -18.81 -8.14
C VAL A 219 5.30 -18.03 -9.44
N LEU A 220 4.99 -18.74 -10.52
CA LEU A 220 4.53 -18.13 -11.77
C LEU A 220 3.12 -17.56 -11.54
N THR A 221 3.05 -16.29 -11.13
CA THR A 221 1.76 -15.62 -10.91
C THR A 221 1.20 -15.13 -12.24
N THR A 222 0.29 -15.89 -12.85
CA THR A 222 -0.57 -15.38 -13.93
C THR A 222 -1.79 -14.70 -13.30
N MET A 223 -1.71 -13.39 -13.02
CA MET A 223 -2.89 -12.62 -12.59
C MET A 223 -3.79 -12.31 -13.80
N HIS A 224 -4.82 -13.10 -14.02
CA HIS A 224 -5.98 -12.65 -14.80
C HIS A 224 -6.95 -11.91 -13.88
N LEU A 225 -6.90 -10.57 -13.92
CA LEU A 225 -7.97 -9.72 -13.42
C LEU A 225 -9.14 -9.80 -14.41
N ASN A 226 -10.05 -10.76 -14.24
CA ASN A 226 -11.31 -10.73 -14.96
C ASN A 226 -12.17 -9.61 -14.36
N GLN A 227 -12.23 -8.49 -15.08
CA GLN A 227 -13.40 -7.62 -15.07
C GLN A 227 -14.56 -8.39 -15.69
N THR A 228 -15.61 -8.65 -14.93
CA THR A 228 -16.95 -8.77 -15.51
C THR A 228 -18.02 -8.34 -14.52
N ALA A 229 -18.95 -7.59 -15.09
CA ALA A 229 -20.12 -7.00 -14.47
C ALA A 229 -21.07 -8.05 -13.88
N GLY A 230 -21.98 -7.57 -13.04
CA GLY A 230 -22.73 -8.37 -12.08
C GLY A 230 -23.49 -9.56 -12.64
N VAL A 231 -23.40 -10.67 -11.92
CA VAL A 231 -24.41 -11.73 -11.86
C VAL A 231 -24.40 -12.27 -10.42
N LYS A 232 -25.58 -12.33 -9.81
CA LYS A 232 -25.85 -13.02 -8.54
C LYS A 232 -25.64 -14.52 -8.75
N ASP A 233 -25.07 -15.17 -7.76
CA ASP A 233 -25.03 -16.63 -7.58
C ASP A 233 -24.24 -17.42 -8.62
N ASN A 234 -23.01 -17.84 -8.23
CA ASN A 234 -22.62 -19.25 -8.18
C ASN A 234 -21.22 -19.37 -7.57
N TYR A 235 -21.18 -19.98 -6.38
CA TYR A 235 -19.98 -20.57 -5.79
C TYR A 235 -19.54 -21.77 -6.65
N LEU A 236 -18.23 -22.02 -6.72
CA LEU A 236 -17.55 -23.14 -7.40
C LEU A 236 -17.32 -22.94 -8.91
N ASP A 237 -16.21 -22.28 -9.27
CA ASP A 237 -15.21 -22.80 -10.22
C ASP A 237 -14.23 -21.69 -10.65
N ALA A 238 -13.04 -21.71 -10.05
CA ALA A 238 -11.83 -21.11 -10.58
C ALA A 238 -10.60 -21.68 -9.84
N MET A 239 -10.44 -23.00 -9.87
CA MET A 239 -9.14 -23.61 -9.61
C MET A 239 -8.42 -23.73 -10.95
N SER A 240 -7.33 -22.99 -11.12
CA SER A 240 -6.39 -23.23 -12.22
C SER A 240 -5.01 -23.52 -11.65
N LEU A 241 -4.43 -24.62 -12.12
CA LEU A 241 -3.18 -25.24 -11.67
C LEU A 241 -2.02 -24.24 -11.64
N ALA A 242 -1.34 -24.15 -10.49
CA ALA A 242 0.01 -23.66 -10.40
C ALA A 242 0.97 -24.82 -10.72
N ALA A 243 1.82 -24.67 -11.74
CA ALA A 243 2.95 -25.57 -11.94
C ALA A 243 4.04 -25.20 -10.91
N ILE A 244 4.26 -26.04 -9.92
CA ILE A 244 5.37 -25.94 -8.99
C ILE A 244 6.60 -26.53 -9.68
N ARG A 245 7.63 -25.72 -9.91
CA ARG A 245 8.99 -26.21 -10.20
C ARG A 245 9.81 -26.08 -8.91
N LEU A 246 10.29 -27.22 -8.42
CA LEU A 246 11.32 -27.25 -7.38
C LEU A 246 12.66 -26.87 -8.04
N ALA A 247 13.42 -25.99 -7.39
CA ALA A 247 14.72 -25.51 -7.86
C ALA A 247 15.83 -26.54 -7.62
#